data_AF-A0A8J9Y9C2-F1
#
_entry.id   AF-A0A8J9Y9C2-F1
#
_cell.length_a   1.000
_cell.length_b   1.000
_cell.length_c   1.000
_cell.angle_alpha   90.00
_cell.angle_beta   90.00
_cell.angle_gamma   90.00
#
_symmetry.space_group_name_H-M   'P 1'
#
loop_
_entity.id
_entity.type
_entity.pdbx_description
1 polymer ?
#
loop_
_entity_poly.entity_id
_entity_poly.type
_entity_poly.pdbx_seq_one_letter_code
_entity_poly.pdbx_strand_id
1 'polypeptide(L)'
;MVVLRYEINYFEVIRRNDTCFTSSVIPRTIPSPVIILGRYLTVIPRNYQRKTEIKYKLEDLERAFQAVNSKTLTLGKAASIYSVPKITIYDYLKKDAIKTPNTGRKDIFSEEQEKELVKTKN
;
A
#
# COMPACT_ATOMS: atom_id res chain seq x y z
N MET A 1 4.94 -16.44 -30.33
CA MET A 1 5.00 -16.42 -28.85
C MET A 1 4.81 -14.98 -28.40
N VAL A 2 3.63 -14.63 -27.88
CA VAL A 2 3.32 -13.26 -27.44
C VAL A 2 3.50 -13.21 -25.93
N VAL A 3 4.52 -12.50 -25.45
CA VAL A 3 4.75 -12.27 -24.02
C VAL A 3 4.03 -10.98 -23.65
N LEU A 4 2.83 -11.09 -23.08
CA LEU A 4 2.09 -9.96 -22.52
C LEU A 4 2.78 -9.51 -21.22
N ARG A 5 3.41 -8.34 -21.25
CA ARG A 5 3.93 -7.67 -20.06
C ARG A 5 2.83 -6.81 -19.46
N TYR A 6 2.38 -7.15 -18.25
CA TYR A 6 1.46 -6.32 -17.47
C TYR A 6 2.26 -5.25 -16.73
N GLU A 7 1.92 -3.98 -16.98
CA GLU A 7 2.40 -2.84 -16.20
C GLU A 7 1.62 -2.75 -14.88
N ILE A 8 2.32 -2.74 -13.75
CA ILE A 8 1.71 -2.55 -12.43
C ILE A 8 2.15 -1.18 -11.91
N ASN A 9 1.24 -0.21 -11.98
CA ASN A 9 1.38 1.11 -11.37
C ASN A 9 1.25 0.99 -9.85
N TYR A 10 2.26 1.45 -9.10
CA TYR A 10 2.23 1.51 -7.63
C TYR A 10 2.10 2.94 -7.13
N PHE A 11 1.02 3.18 -6.39
CA PHE A 11 0.70 4.40 -5.63
C PHE A 11 1.62 4.51 -4.40
N GLU A 12 2.18 5.71 -4.16
CA GLU A 12 3.00 6.04 -2.98
C GLU A 12 2.17 6.15 -1.69
N VAL A 13 2.58 5.45 -0.63
CA VAL A 13 2.14 5.71 0.75
C VAL A 13 3.38 6.11 1.56
N ILE A 14 3.53 7.41 1.81
CA ILE A 14 4.59 7.96 2.66
C ILE A 14 4.21 7.72 4.13
N ARG A 15 4.89 6.79 4.82
CA ARG A 15 4.88 6.71 6.29
C ARG A 15 6.01 7.57 6.85
N ARG A 16 5.65 8.64 7.57
CA ARG A 16 6.55 9.39 8.43
C ARG A 16 6.87 8.52 9.64
N ASN A 17 8.12 8.08 9.76
CA ASN A 17 8.63 7.54 11.01
C ASN A 17 9.29 8.69 11.75
N ASP A 18 8.66 9.11 12.83
CA ASP A 18 9.15 10.14 13.72
C ASP A 18 10.42 9.68 14.43
N THR A 19 11.33 10.64 14.53
CA THR A 19 12.73 10.58 14.91
C THR A 19 12.92 10.44 16.42
N CYS A 20 13.76 9.49 16.86
CA CYS A 20 14.37 9.54 18.20
C CYS A 20 15.51 10.57 18.16
N PHE A 21 15.24 11.76 18.67
CA PHE A 21 16.22 12.83 18.87
C PHE A 21 17.18 12.42 20.00
N THR A 22 18.35 11.87 19.67
CA THR A 22 19.46 11.76 20.62
C THR A 22 20.36 12.96 20.42
N SER A 23 20.34 13.87 21.39
CA SER A 23 21.23 15.01 21.47
C SER A 23 22.65 14.51 21.80
N SER A 24 23.51 14.38 20.80
CA SER A 24 24.95 14.39 21.00
C SER A 24 25.57 15.46 20.09
N VAL A 25 26.31 16.35 20.75
CA VAL A 25 27.00 17.49 20.19
C VAL A 25 27.99 17.02 19.13
N ILE A 26 27.80 17.41 17.86
CA ILE A 26 28.82 17.26 16.82
C ILE A 26 29.34 18.68 16.50
N PRO A 27 30.65 18.95 16.61
CA PRO A 27 31.20 20.29 16.45
C PRO A 27 31.00 20.83 15.03
N ARG A 28 30.68 22.13 14.97
CA ARG A 28 30.60 22.90 13.72
C ARG A 28 32.00 23.07 13.16
N THR A 29 32.30 22.36 12.09
CA THR A 29 33.40 22.72 11.19
C THR A 29 32.88 22.54 9.78
N ILE A 30 32.50 23.64 9.14
CA ILE A 30 32.05 23.66 7.75
C ILE A 30 33.27 24.03 6.89
N PRO A 31 33.88 23.11 6.13
CA PRO A 31 34.76 23.51 5.05
C PRO A 31 34.00 23.69 3.72
N SER A 32 33.91 24.94 3.30
CA SER A 32 33.86 25.46 1.92
C SER A 32 32.54 25.41 1.09
N PRO A 33 32.30 26.43 0.23
CA PRO A 33 31.00 26.77 -0.37
C PRO A 33 30.60 25.99 -1.63
N VAL A 34 31.10 24.76 -1.83
CA VAL A 34 30.89 24.00 -3.09
C VAL A 34 29.76 22.95 -2.98
N ILE A 35 29.21 22.71 -1.79
CA ILE A 35 28.23 21.63 -1.55
C ILE A 35 26.78 22.14 -1.63
N ILE A 36 26.45 23.01 -2.59
CA ILE A 36 25.06 23.48 -2.82
C ILE A 36 24.43 22.83 -4.07
N LEU A 37 25.13 21.94 -4.77
CA LEU A 37 24.57 21.17 -5.90
C LEU A 37 24.12 19.75 -5.52
N GLY A 38 23.78 19.50 -4.26
CA GLY A 38 23.40 18.17 -3.76
C GLY A 38 21.89 17.89 -3.70
N ARG A 39 21.05 18.75 -4.29
CA ARG A 39 19.57 18.68 -4.14
C ARG A 39 18.84 18.05 -5.32
N TYR A 40 19.55 17.40 -6.24
CA TYR A 40 18.98 16.60 -7.33
C TYR A 40 19.31 15.12 -7.13
N LEU A 41 18.91 14.53 -6.01
CA LEU A 41 18.76 13.07 -5.92
C LEU A 41 17.37 12.72 -6.43
N THR A 42 17.27 12.55 -7.75
CA THR A 42 16.19 11.81 -8.40
C THR A 42 15.98 10.50 -7.64
N VAL A 43 14.75 10.24 -7.18
CA VAL A 43 14.40 8.98 -6.51
C VAL A 43 14.58 7.86 -7.54
N ILE A 44 15.72 7.18 -7.49
CA ILE A 44 15.95 5.99 -8.31
C ILE A 44 14.94 4.94 -7.85
N PRO A 45 14.04 4.44 -8.70
CA PRO A 45 13.06 3.44 -8.29
C PRO A 45 13.81 2.19 -7.82
N ARG A 46 13.60 1.79 -6.56
CA ARG A 46 14.18 0.56 -6.02
C ARG A 46 13.54 -0.63 -6.73
N ASN A 47 14.30 -1.30 -7.60
CA ASN A 47 13.91 -2.58 -8.18
C ASN A 47 14.07 -3.69 -7.12
N TYR A 48 13.13 -3.77 -6.18
CA TYR A 48 13.13 -4.79 -5.13
C TYR A 48 12.63 -6.13 -5.69
N GLN A 49 13.54 -7.08 -5.84
CA GLN A 49 13.21 -8.47 -6.10
C GLN A 49 13.13 -9.23 -4.77
N ARG A 50 12.03 -9.96 -4.57
CA ARG A 50 11.84 -10.76 -3.36
C ARG A 50 12.86 -11.91 -3.36
N LYS A 51 13.64 -12.03 -2.27
CA LYS A 51 14.65 -13.09 -2.11
C LYS A 51 14.07 -14.48 -1.82
N THR A 52 12.82 -14.54 -1.37
CA THR A 52 12.18 -15.79 -0.91
C THR A 52 11.12 -16.27 -1.89
N GLU A 53 11.13 -17.57 -2.15
CA GLU A 53 10.13 -18.25 -2.95
C GLU A 53 8.76 -18.29 -2.26
N ILE A 54 7.70 -18.42 -3.06
CA ILE A 54 6.33 -18.54 -2.57
C ILE A 54 6.06 -20.02 -2.28
N LYS A 55 5.66 -20.33 -1.04
CA LYS A 55 5.47 -21.71 -0.56
C LYS A 55 4.11 -22.33 -0.90
N TYR A 56 3.20 -21.59 -1.54
CA TYR A 56 1.85 -22.02 -1.85
C TYR A 56 1.56 -21.85 -3.34
N LYS A 57 0.66 -22.67 -3.86
CA LYS A 57 0.20 -22.58 -5.26
C LYS A 57 -0.86 -21.48 -5.40
N LEU A 58 -0.92 -20.89 -6.59
CA LEU A 58 -1.93 -19.87 -6.89
C LEU A 58 -3.35 -20.45 -6.91
N GLU A 59 -3.52 -21.68 -7.40
CA GLU A 59 -4.81 -22.37 -7.42
C GLU A 59 -5.40 -22.56 -6.02
N ASP A 60 -4.56 -22.93 -5.04
CA ASP A 60 -4.99 -23.13 -3.66
C ASP A 60 -5.37 -21.80 -3.00
N LEU A 61 -4.68 -20.73 -3.36
CA LEU A 61 -5.01 -19.37 -2.92
C LEU A 61 -6.37 -18.92 -3.46
N GLU A 62 -6.66 -19.15 -4.74
CA GLU A 62 -7.95 -18.80 -5.35
C GLU A 62 -9.10 -19.56 -4.71
N ARG A 63 -8.94 -20.88 -4.48
CA ARG A 63 -9.94 -21.71 -3.79
C ARG A 63 -10.15 -21.26 -2.36
N ALA A 64 -9.08 -20.97 -1.62
CA ALA A 64 -9.16 -20.47 -0.25
C ALA A 64 -9.88 -19.12 -0.19
N PHE A 65 -9.57 -18.22 -1.12
CA PHE A 65 -10.20 -16.91 -1.24
C PHE A 65 -11.71 -17.05 -1.50
N GLN A 66 -12.10 -17.85 -2.50
CA GLN A 66 -13.51 -18.07 -2.85
C GLN A 66 -14.30 -18.66 -1.68
N ALA A 67 -13.73 -19.64 -0.97
CA ALA A 67 -14.38 -20.26 0.18
C ALA A 67 -14.63 -19.27 1.33
N VAL A 68 -13.70 -18.35 1.58
CA VAL A 68 -13.88 -17.32 2.60
C VAL A 68 -14.83 -16.22 2.13
N ASN A 69 -14.77 -15.82 0.87
CA ASN A 69 -15.67 -14.80 0.31
C ASN A 69 -17.15 -15.28 0.31
N SER A 70 -17.38 -16.56 0.00
CA SER A 70 -18.70 -17.21 0.11
C SER A 70 -19.12 -17.50 1.56
N LYS A 71 -18.27 -17.16 2.54
CA LYS A 71 -18.46 -17.41 3.98
C LYS A 71 -18.67 -18.89 4.34
N THR A 72 -18.26 -19.81 3.46
CA THR A 72 -18.34 -21.26 3.73
C THR A 72 -17.33 -21.70 4.78
N LEU A 73 -16.14 -21.10 4.77
CA LEU A 73 -15.06 -21.40 5.71
C LEU A 73 -14.58 -20.14 6.44
N THR A 74 -14.12 -20.32 7.67
CA THR A 74 -13.43 -19.25 8.40
C THR A 74 -11.99 -19.11 7.90
N LEU A 75 -11.44 -17.89 8.03
CA LEU A 75 -10.09 -17.56 7.57
C LEU A 75 -9.00 -18.51 8.11
N GLY A 76 -9.14 -18.96 9.36
CA GLY A 76 -8.23 -19.92 9.99
C GLY A 76 -8.36 -21.33 9.41
N LYS A 77 -9.59 -21.80 9.21
CA LYS A 77 -9.84 -23.12 8.62
C LYS A 77 -9.35 -23.20 7.17
N ALA A 78 -9.60 -22.15 6.37
CA ALA A 78 -9.12 -22.06 5.00
C ALA A 78 -7.58 -22.12 4.93
N ALA A 79 -6.89 -21.43 5.84
CA ALA A 79 -5.42 -21.46 5.88
C ALA A 79 -4.86 -22.87 6.11
N SER A 80 -5.48 -23.64 7.01
CA SER A 80 -5.07 -25.02 7.29
C SER A 80 -5.37 -25.98 6.14
N ILE A 81 -6.53 -25.85 5.48
CA ILE A 81 -6.97 -26.75 4.41
C ILE A 81 -6.15 -26.56 3.13
N TYR A 82 -5.96 -25.30 2.72
CA TYR A 82 -5.31 -24.98 1.45
C TYR A 82 -3.81 -24.71 1.58
N SER A 83 -3.24 -24.85 2.79
CA SER A 83 -1.81 -24.56 3.07
C SER A 83 -1.37 -23.13 2.69
N VAL A 84 -2.30 -22.18 2.71
CA VAL A 84 -2.04 -20.77 2.41
C VAL A 84 -2.00 -19.96 3.72
N PRO A 85 -1.03 -19.05 3.92
CA PRO A 85 -1.00 -18.22 5.12
C PRO A 85 -2.27 -17.38 5.29
N LYS A 86 -2.80 -17.34 6.51
CA LYS A 86 -3.99 -16.54 6.88
C LYS A 86 -3.89 -15.08 6.43
N ILE A 87 -2.72 -14.48 6.61
CA ILE A 87 -2.45 -13.08 6.23
C ILE A 87 -2.56 -12.91 4.72
N THR A 88 -2.03 -13.86 3.93
CA THR A 88 -2.14 -13.81 2.48
C THR A 88 -3.60 -13.82 2.05
N ILE A 89 -4.43 -14.74 2.55
CA ILE A 89 -5.87 -14.76 2.21
C ILE A 89 -6.54 -13.43 2.59
N TYR A 90 -6.23 -12.89 3.77
CA TYR A 90 -6.75 -11.60 4.23
C TYR A 90 -6.36 -10.43 3.32
N ASP A 91 -5.10 -10.38 2.87
CA ASP A 91 -4.64 -9.32 1.97
C ASP A 91 -5.39 -9.34 0.64
N TYR A 92 -5.72 -10.52 0.12
CA TYR A 92 -6.55 -10.65 -1.09
C TYR A 92 -7.99 -10.19 -0.86
N LEU A 93 -8.61 -10.56 0.26
CA LEU A 93 -9.93 -10.04 0.64
C LEU A 93 -9.93 -8.52 0.80
N LYS A 94 -8.85 -7.98 1.36
CA LYS A 94 -8.70 -6.54 1.51
C LYS A 94 -8.55 -5.85 0.16
N LYS A 95 -7.79 -6.41 -0.79
CA LYS A 95 -7.65 -5.85 -2.14
C LYS A 95 -8.99 -5.68 -2.85
N ASP A 96 -9.87 -6.67 -2.76
CA ASP A 96 -11.21 -6.59 -3.33
C ASP A 96 -12.10 -5.57 -2.62
N ALA A 97 -11.82 -5.30 -1.35
CA ALA A 97 -12.57 -4.34 -0.52
C ALA A 97 -12.01 -2.91 -0.54
N ILE A 98 -10.77 -2.69 -1.01
CA ILE A 98 -10.16 -1.35 -1.02
C ILE A 98 -10.89 -0.50 -2.07
N LYS A 99 -11.77 0.36 -1.56
CA LYS A 99 -12.26 1.55 -2.26
C LYS A 99 -11.16 2.62 -2.26
N THR A 100 -11.27 3.56 -3.19
CA THR A 100 -10.36 4.71 -3.38
C THR A 100 -9.76 5.20 -2.05
N PRO A 101 -8.44 5.36 -1.96
CA PRO A 101 -7.79 5.71 -0.71
C PRO A 101 -8.28 7.08 -0.24
N ASN A 102 -8.94 7.13 0.93
CA ASN A 102 -9.30 8.39 1.57
C ASN A 102 -8.08 8.92 2.33
N THR A 103 -7.12 9.47 1.59
CA THR A 103 -5.87 10.04 2.11
C THR A 103 -6.05 11.50 2.57
N GLY A 104 -7.25 12.08 2.40
CA GLY A 104 -7.56 13.47 2.74
C GLY A 104 -8.16 13.67 4.13
N ARG A 105 -8.34 14.95 4.52
CA ARG A 105 -9.29 15.30 5.58
C ARG A 105 -10.69 14.94 5.09
N LYS A 106 -11.58 14.56 6.02
CA LYS A 106 -12.99 14.38 5.69
C LYS A 106 -13.56 15.73 5.24
N ASP A 107 -14.43 15.67 4.24
CA ASP A 107 -15.16 16.85 3.78
C ASP A 107 -16.03 17.41 4.91
N ILE A 108 -16.19 18.72 4.91
CA ILE A 108 -16.98 19.43 5.94
C ILE A 108 -18.47 19.13 5.77
N PHE A 109 -18.91 18.91 4.53
CA PHE A 109 -20.29 18.65 4.15
C PHE A 109 -20.47 17.19 3.72
N SER A 110 -21.67 16.66 3.91
CA SER A 110 -22.07 15.39 3.30
C SER A 110 -22.40 15.58 1.81
N GLU A 111 -22.34 14.50 1.03
CA GLU A 111 -22.73 14.51 -0.39
C GLU A 111 -24.15 15.03 -0.62
N GLU A 112 -25.04 14.80 0.36
CA GLU A 112 -26.43 15.28 0.31
C GLU A 112 -26.49 16.80 0.47
N GLN A 113 -25.75 17.35 1.44
CA GLN A 113 -25.67 18.80 1.69
C GLN A 113 -25.05 19.55 0.52
N GLU A 114 -24.01 19.00 -0.11
CA GLU A 114 -23.40 19.61 -1.29
C GLU A 114 -24.40 19.73 -2.46
N LYS A 115 -25.24 18.70 -2.66
CA LYS A 115 -26.29 18.73 -3.69
C LYS A 115 -27.35 19.80 -3.42
N GLU A 116 -27.73 20.01 -2.16
CA GLU A 116 -28.66 21.07 -1.77
C GLU A 116 -28.08 22.47 -2.04
N LEU A 117 -26.80 22.67 -1.76
CA LEU A 117 -26.11 23.93 -2.02
C LEU A 117 -25.95 24.24 -3.53
N VAL A 118 -25.85 23.22 -4.38
CA VAL A 118 -25.83 23.40 -5.84
C VAL A 118 -27.21 23.79 -6.38
N LYS A 119 -28.28 23.15 -5.88
CA LYS A 119 -29.66 23.38 -6.34
C LYS A 119 -30.15 24.81 -6.11
N THR A 120 -29.73 25.42 -5.01
CA THR A 120 -30.17 26.76 -4.58
C THR A 120 -29.53 27.91 -5.36
N LYS A 121 -28.50 27.64 -6.17
CA LYS A 121 -27.82 28.66 -7.00
C LYS A 121 -28.45 28.88 -8.39
N ASN A 122 -29.38 28.02 -8.81
CA ASN A 122 -30.11 28.14 -10.08
C ASN A 122 -31.44 28.86 -9.88
#